data_AF-A0A378F8I0-F1
#
_entry.id   AF-A0A378F8I0-F1
#
_cell.length_a   1.000
_cell.length_b   1.000
_cell.length_c   1.000
_cell.angle_alpha   90.00
_cell.angle_beta   90.00
_cell.angle_gamma   90.00
#
_symmetry.space_group_name_H-M   'P 1'
#
loop_
_entity.id
_entity.type
_entity.pdbx_description
1 polymer ?
#
loop_
_entity_poly.entity_id
_entity_poly.type
_entity_poly.pdbx_seq_one_letter_code
_entity_poly.pdbx_strand_id
1 'polypeptide(L)'
;MNVGIAEQSMVGTAAGLALGGKVAVTCNAAPFLISRANEQIKVDVCYNNTNVKLFGLNAGASYGPLASTHHAIDDLAVMRGFGNIQIFAPSTPRECRQIIDYALAYQGPVYIRLDGKALPELLDESYRFVPGAVLTLREGEDVALVATGSTVHEVVEAAQQLADLGIQAKVVSVPSIRPCDTAALLAALPAVRLGDHRRRA
;
A
#
# COMPACT_ATOMS: atom_id res chain seq x y z
N MET A 1 -7.37 -20.46 10.96
CA MET A 1 -7.71 -20.60 12.39
C MET A 1 -8.50 -19.38 12.81
N ASN A 2 -9.58 -19.54 13.59
CA ASN A 2 -10.30 -18.42 14.17
C ASN A 2 -9.84 -18.26 15.62
N VAL A 3 -9.40 -17.06 16.00
CA VAL A 3 -8.91 -16.74 17.36
C VAL A 3 -9.87 -15.84 18.14
N GLY A 4 -11.06 -15.55 17.61
CA GLY A 4 -11.98 -14.57 18.16
C GLY A 4 -11.48 -13.13 18.03
N ILE A 5 -11.96 -12.24 18.90
CA ILE A 5 -11.57 -10.82 18.93
C ILE A 5 -10.29 -10.67 19.77
N ALA A 6 -9.18 -11.16 19.22
CA ALA A 6 -7.89 -11.24 19.91
C ALA A 6 -6.71 -11.04 18.94
N GLU A 7 -6.53 -9.84 18.41
CA GLU A 7 -5.53 -9.53 17.39
C GLU A 7 -4.10 -9.80 17.85
N GLN A 8 -3.80 -9.49 19.11
CA GLN A 8 -2.49 -9.77 19.70
C GLN A 8 -2.20 -11.27 19.66
N SER A 9 -3.17 -12.09 20.10
CA SER A 9 -3.09 -13.55 20.03
C SER A 9 -3.04 -14.05 18.58
N MET A 10 -3.76 -13.42 17.65
CA MET A 10 -3.72 -13.75 16.22
C MET A 10 -2.30 -13.62 15.65
N VAL A 11 -1.64 -12.49 15.91
CA VAL A 11 -0.30 -12.21 15.41
C VAL A 11 0.73 -13.11 16.09
N GLY A 12 0.67 -13.27 17.41
CA GLY A 12 1.57 -14.17 18.14
C GLY A 12 1.42 -15.63 17.69
N THR A 13 0.19 -16.10 17.45
CA THR A 13 -0.08 -17.43 16.90
C THR A 13 0.49 -17.57 15.49
N ALA A 14 0.32 -16.56 14.63
CA ALA A 14 0.89 -16.56 13.29
C ALA A 14 2.43 -16.62 13.31
N ALA A 15 3.08 -15.87 14.19
CA ALA A 15 4.52 -15.93 14.39
C ALA A 15 4.98 -17.33 14.83
N GLY A 16 4.27 -17.96 15.78
CA GLY A 16 4.54 -19.33 16.21
C GLY A 16 4.39 -20.36 15.08
N LEU A 17 3.33 -20.24 14.26
CA LEU A 17 3.15 -21.09 13.08
C LEU A 17 4.27 -20.89 12.04
N ALA A 18 4.71 -19.65 11.84
CA ALA A 18 5.80 -19.33 10.93
C ALA A 18 7.14 -19.93 11.41
N LEU A 19 7.45 -19.86 12.71
CA LEU A 19 8.59 -20.54 13.32
C LEU A 19 8.51 -22.07 13.18
N GLY A 20 7.29 -22.61 13.15
CA GLY A 20 7.01 -24.03 12.84
C GLY A 20 7.09 -24.38 11.34
N GLY A 21 7.60 -23.49 10.49
CA GLY A 21 7.83 -23.73 9.06
C GLY A 21 6.60 -23.52 8.16
N LYS A 22 5.57 -22.82 8.63
CA LYS A 22 4.39 -22.47 7.80
C LYS A 22 4.55 -21.09 7.17
N VAL A 23 3.86 -20.86 6.05
CA VAL A 23 3.56 -19.50 5.56
C VAL A 23 2.30 -19.05 6.28
N ALA A 24 2.43 -18.23 7.32
CA ALA A 24 1.29 -17.83 8.14
C ALA A 24 0.67 -16.54 7.60
N VAL A 25 -0.66 -16.52 7.45
CA VAL A 25 -1.42 -15.36 6.97
C VAL A 25 -2.45 -14.95 8.01
N THR A 26 -2.48 -13.68 8.37
CA THR A 26 -3.54 -13.09 9.20
C THR A 26 -4.41 -12.18 8.34
N CYS A 27 -5.73 -12.23 8.52
CA CYS A 27 -6.66 -11.33 7.86
C CYS A 27 -7.53 -10.66 8.93
N ASN A 28 -7.47 -9.33 9.03
CA ASN A 28 -8.35 -8.57 9.90
C ASN A 28 -8.48 -7.13 9.40
N ALA A 29 -9.45 -6.38 9.91
CA ALA A 29 -9.54 -4.94 9.74
C ALA A 29 -8.19 -4.28 10.10
N ALA A 30 -7.64 -3.50 9.16
CA ALA A 30 -6.43 -2.73 9.33
C ALA A 30 -6.36 -1.93 10.65
N PRO A 31 -7.41 -1.20 11.09
CA PRO A 31 -7.32 -0.41 12.33
C PRO A 31 -7.06 -1.29 13.55
N PHE A 32 -7.65 -2.48 13.63
CA PHE A 32 -7.47 -3.37 14.77
C PHE A 32 -6.18 -4.18 14.65
N LEU A 33 -5.85 -4.65 13.45
CA LEU A 33 -4.62 -5.39 13.19
C LEU A 33 -3.39 -4.57 13.56
N ILE A 34 -3.33 -3.31 13.11
CA ILE A 34 -2.15 -2.48 13.29
C ILE A 34 -2.10 -1.85 14.69
N SER A 35 -3.22 -1.35 15.20
CA SER A 35 -3.22 -0.63 16.48
C SER A 35 -3.22 -1.57 17.69
N ARG A 36 -3.98 -2.68 17.66
CA ARG A 36 -4.07 -3.58 18.83
C ARG A 36 -2.90 -4.56 18.92
N ALA A 37 -2.38 -5.05 17.79
CA ALA A 37 -1.28 -6.02 17.74
C ALA A 37 0.08 -5.38 17.41
N ASN A 38 0.21 -4.07 17.61
CA ASN A 38 1.38 -3.28 17.22
C ASN A 38 2.71 -3.87 17.75
N GLU A 39 2.75 -4.19 19.04
CA GLU A 39 3.94 -4.74 19.68
C GLU A 39 4.26 -6.15 19.18
N GLN A 40 3.26 -7.00 19.00
CA GLN A 40 3.44 -8.36 18.45
C GLN A 40 3.95 -8.30 17.01
N ILE A 41 3.46 -7.35 16.20
CA ILE A 41 4.00 -7.12 14.86
C ILE A 41 5.46 -6.66 14.94
N LYS A 42 5.79 -5.73 15.85
CA LYS A 42 7.15 -5.22 16.01
C LYS A 42 8.13 -6.32 16.44
N VAL A 43 7.78 -7.08 17.48
CA VAL A 43 8.68 -8.03 18.15
C VAL A 43 8.59 -9.41 17.49
N ASP A 44 7.40 -9.99 17.46
CA ASP A 44 7.21 -11.39 17.04
C ASP A 44 7.32 -11.55 15.52
N VAL A 45 6.94 -10.51 14.76
CA VAL A 45 6.98 -10.53 13.30
C VAL A 45 8.26 -9.90 12.75
N CYS A 46 8.48 -8.63 13.04
CA CYS A 46 9.56 -7.88 12.41
C CYS A 46 10.92 -8.20 13.04
N TYR A 47 11.09 -8.04 14.36
CA TYR A 47 12.37 -8.28 15.02
C TYR A 47 12.84 -9.74 14.87
N ASN A 48 11.94 -10.70 15.03
CA ASN A 48 12.25 -12.13 14.82
C ASN A 48 12.25 -12.55 13.34
N ASN A 49 11.98 -11.63 12.40
CA ASN A 49 11.93 -11.88 10.96
C ASN A 49 11.07 -13.11 10.56
N THR A 50 9.92 -13.29 11.21
CA THR A 50 9.07 -14.46 10.96
C THR A 50 8.32 -14.32 9.63
N ASN A 51 8.03 -15.47 9.00
CA ASN A 51 7.38 -15.53 7.69
C ASN A 51 5.85 -15.32 7.77
N VAL A 52 5.44 -14.16 8.29
CA VAL A 52 4.03 -13.79 8.50
C VAL A 52 3.58 -12.76 7.46
N LYS A 53 2.39 -13.00 6.89
CA LYS A 53 1.72 -12.09 5.95
C LYS A 53 0.49 -11.47 6.63
N LEU A 54 0.54 -10.16 6.81
CA LEU A 54 -0.47 -9.37 7.50
C LEU A 54 -1.39 -8.71 6.46
N PHE A 55 -2.63 -9.18 6.33
CA PHE A 55 -3.61 -8.61 5.40
C PHE A 55 -4.52 -7.67 6.20
N GLY A 56 -4.31 -6.36 6.03
CA GLY A 56 -5.11 -5.32 6.65
C GLY A 56 -6.27 -4.93 5.74
N LEU A 57 -7.48 -5.34 6.09
CA LEU A 57 -8.70 -5.07 5.33
C LEU A 57 -9.28 -3.70 5.67
N ASN A 58 -9.97 -3.07 4.72
CA ASN A 58 -10.70 -1.82 4.91
C ASN A 58 -9.81 -0.69 5.47
N ALA A 59 -8.59 -0.55 4.92
CA ALA A 59 -7.65 0.47 5.36
C ALA A 59 -8.11 1.90 5.01
N GLY A 60 -7.42 2.90 5.56
CA GLY A 60 -7.78 4.31 5.34
C GLY A 60 -9.15 4.64 5.92
N ALA A 61 -9.93 5.44 5.19
CA ALA A 61 -11.29 5.83 5.58
C ALA A 61 -12.37 4.88 5.00
N SER A 62 -11.99 3.73 4.45
CA SER A 62 -12.89 2.89 3.63
C SER A 62 -14.03 2.24 4.42
N TYR A 63 -13.92 2.16 5.75
CA TYR A 63 -15.03 1.79 6.64
C TYR A 63 -16.15 2.84 6.76
N GLY A 64 -15.95 4.04 6.18
CA GLY A 64 -16.97 5.06 5.97
C GLY A 64 -17.75 5.40 7.26
N PRO A 65 -19.04 5.03 7.35
CA PRO A 65 -19.94 5.45 8.43
C PRO A 65 -19.58 4.91 9.81
N LEU A 66 -18.68 3.92 9.93
CA LEU A 66 -18.22 3.42 11.22
C LEU A 66 -17.24 4.36 11.96
N ALA A 67 -16.96 5.52 11.34
CA ALA A 67 -16.24 6.65 11.92
C ALA A 67 -14.78 6.32 12.33
N SER A 68 -14.17 7.26 13.06
CA SER A 68 -12.74 7.33 13.31
C SER A 68 -12.14 6.09 13.98
N THR A 69 -12.92 5.34 14.76
CA THR A 69 -12.45 4.11 15.41
C THR A 69 -12.15 2.98 14.43
N HIS A 70 -12.73 3.04 13.23
CA HIS A 70 -12.53 2.06 12.16
C HIS A 70 -11.63 2.59 11.03
N HIS A 71 -11.07 3.79 11.16
CA HIS A 71 -10.21 4.35 10.13
C HIS A 71 -8.75 4.02 10.42
N ALA A 72 -8.06 3.40 9.45
CA ALA A 72 -6.63 3.11 9.52
C ALA A 72 -5.86 4.13 8.67
N ILE A 73 -5.72 5.34 9.20
CA ILE A 73 -5.08 6.49 8.52
C ILE A 73 -3.58 6.62 8.81
N ASP A 74 -3.11 5.91 9.83
CA ASP A 74 -1.73 5.92 10.33
C ASP A 74 -1.01 4.57 10.10
N ASP A 75 -1.70 3.59 9.54
CA ASP A 75 -1.20 2.23 9.30
C ASP A 75 0.11 2.20 8.52
N LEU A 76 0.21 2.95 7.42
CA LEU A 76 1.44 3.05 6.63
C LEU A 76 2.57 3.69 7.43
N ALA A 77 2.30 4.72 8.23
CA ALA A 77 3.32 5.40 9.02
C ALA A 77 3.86 4.50 10.12
N VAL A 78 2.96 3.83 10.85
CA VAL A 78 3.28 2.86 11.89
C VAL A 78 4.10 1.71 11.33
N MET A 79 3.61 1.07 10.25
CA MET A 79 4.24 -0.12 9.68
C MET A 79 5.61 0.19 9.06
N ARG A 80 5.79 1.38 8.46
CA ARG A 80 7.10 1.82 7.97
C ARG A 80 8.12 1.98 9.10
N GLY A 81 7.68 2.21 10.33
CA GLY A 81 8.53 2.23 11.52
C GLY A 81 9.15 0.87 11.86
N PHE A 82 8.64 -0.22 11.29
CA PHE A 82 9.17 -1.57 11.51
C PHE A 82 10.17 -1.96 10.41
N GLY A 83 11.36 -2.42 10.82
CA GLY A 83 12.57 -2.35 10.00
C GLY A 83 12.66 -3.25 8.77
N ASN A 84 12.03 -4.41 8.71
CA ASN A 84 12.21 -5.40 7.64
C ASN A 84 10.91 -5.77 6.91
N ILE A 85 9.78 -5.22 7.32
CA ILE A 85 8.49 -5.54 6.73
C ILE A 85 8.36 -4.93 5.33
N GLN A 86 7.93 -5.73 4.35
CA GLN A 86 7.50 -5.21 3.07
C GLN A 86 6.06 -4.72 3.16
N ILE A 87 5.75 -3.59 2.51
CA ILE A 87 4.47 -2.90 2.62
C ILE A 87 3.94 -2.66 1.22
N PHE A 88 2.78 -3.23 0.95
CA PHE A 88 2.10 -3.15 -0.34
C PHE A 88 0.68 -2.62 -0.18
N ALA A 89 0.21 -1.83 -1.15
CA ALA A 89 -1.17 -1.39 -1.23
C ALA A 89 -1.64 -1.47 -2.69
N PRO A 90 -2.24 -2.61 -3.11
CA PRO A 90 -2.72 -2.77 -4.48
C PRO A 90 -3.85 -1.77 -4.80
N SER A 91 -3.84 -1.30 -6.04
CA SER A 91 -4.84 -0.39 -6.60
C SER A 91 -5.89 -1.09 -7.45
N THR A 92 -5.62 -2.31 -7.94
CA THR A 92 -6.56 -3.08 -8.78
C THR A 92 -6.66 -4.56 -8.39
N PRO A 93 -7.70 -5.29 -8.82
CA PRO A 93 -7.82 -6.72 -8.57
C PRO A 93 -6.65 -7.55 -9.13
N ARG A 94 -6.20 -7.26 -10.36
CA ARG A 94 -5.05 -7.95 -10.97
C ARG A 94 -3.76 -7.71 -10.20
N GLU A 95 -3.49 -6.46 -9.82
CA GLU A 95 -2.32 -6.11 -9.02
C GLU A 95 -2.38 -6.78 -7.63
N CYS A 96 -3.54 -6.75 -6.98
CA CYS A 96 -3.77 -7.41 -5.69
C CYS A 96 -3.42 -8.91 -5.74
N ARG A 97 -3.89 -9.61 -6.77
CA ARG A 97 -3.56 -11.03 -6.97
C ARG A 97 -2.06 -11.27 -7.07
N GLN A 98 -1.36 -10.49 -7.91
CA GLN A 98 0.08 -10.68 -8.12
C GLN A 98 0.90 -10.31 -6.87
N ILE A 99 0.48 -9.30 -6.11
CA ILE A 99 1.10 -8.95 -4.82
C ILE A 99 0.93 -10.08 -3.80
N ILE A 100 -0.26 -10.70 -3.74
CA ILE A 100 -0.52 -11.85 -2.86
C ILE A 100 0.36 -13.04 -3.28
N ASP A 101 0.40 -13.36 -4.58
CA ASP A 101 1.24 -14.46 -5.10
C ASP A 101 2.72 -14.23 -4.75
N TYR A 102 3.23 -13.01 -4.92
CA TYR A 102 4.58 -12.63 -4.49
C TYR A 102 4.74 -12.78 -2.97
N ALA A 103 3.81 -12.26 -2.17
CA ALA A 103 3.91 -12.27 -0.71
C ALA A 103 3.96 -13.70 -0.13
N LEU A 104 3.22 -14.63 -0.74
CA LEU A 104 3.21 -16.05 -0.36
C LEU A 104 4.53 -16.76 -0.72
N ALA A 105 5.19 -16.35 -1.80
CA ALA A 105 6.49 -16.88 -2.21
C ALA A 105 7.67 -16.25 -1.42
N TYR A 106 7.54 -14.99 -1.00
CA TYR A 106 8.55 -14.26 -0.25
C TYR A 106 8.79 -14.84 1.16
N GLN A 107 10.04 -14.91 1.60
CA GLN A 107 10.39 -15.29 2.98
C GLN A 107 10.62 -14.05 3.84
N GLY A 108 9.75 -13.86 4.83
CA GLY A 108 9.81 -12.75 5.78
C GLY A 108 8.50 -11.97 5.88
N PRO A 109 8.49 -10.89 6.66
CA PRO A 109 7.28 -10.16 7.00
C PRO A 109 6.74 -9.31 5.83
N VAL A 110 5.43 -9.40 5.60
CA VAL A 110 4.73 -8.60 4.58
C VAL A 110 3.44 -8.03 5.18
N TYR A 111 3.16 -6.76 4.93
CA TYR A 111 1.87 -6.11 5.16
C TYR A 111 1.23 -5.74 3.82
N ILE A 112 0.00 -6.19 3.60
CA ILE A 112 -0.81 -5.84 2.44
C ILE A 112 -2.00 -5.02 2.94
N ARG A 113 -2.01 -3.75 2.56
CA ARG A 113 -3.05 -2.77 2.85
C ARG A 113 -4.15 -2.86 1.79
N LEU A 114 -5.30 -3.39 2.18
CA LEU A 114 -6.43 -3.65 1.28
C LEU A 114 -7.58 -2.68 1.57
N ASP A 115 -8.24 -2.25 0.51
CA ASP A 115 -9.48 -1.47 0.60
C ASP A 115 -10.68 -2.37 0.96
N GLY A 116 -11.81 -1.76 1.32
CA GLY A 116 -13.07 -2.44 1.60
C GLY A 116 -14.02 -2.53 0.42
N LYS A 117 -13.81 -1.73 -0.63
CA LYS A 117 -14.66 -1.74 -1.83
C LYS A 117 -13.99 -2.49 -2.98
N ALA A 118 -14.82 -3.05 -3.85
CA ALA A 118 -14.36 -3.56 -5.14
C ALA A 118 -13.83 -2.37 -5.96
N LEU A 119 -12.56 -2.44 -6.35
CA LEU A 119 -11.91 -1.46 -7.20
C LEU A 119 -11.98 -1.92 -8.66
N PRO A 120 -12.22 -1.00 -9.63
CA PRO A 120 -12.19 -1.36 -11.04
C PRO A 120 -10.78 -1.74 -11.49
N GLU A 121 -10.69 -2.43 -12.62
CA GLU A 121 -9.40 -2.75 -13.24
C GLU A 121 -8.85 -1.52 -13.97
N LEU A 122 -7.56 -1.25 -13.77
CA LEU A 122 -6.80 -0.21 -14.48
C LEU A 122 -5.65 -0.80 -15.30
N LEU A 123 -5.37 -2.10 -15.13
CA LEU A 123 -4.19 -2.78 -15.65
C LEU A 123 -4.59 -3.89 -16.62
N ASP A 124 -3.93 -3.90 -17.77
CA ASP A 124 -4.09 -4.94 -18.78
C ASP A 124 -3.40 -6.27 -18.35
N GLU A 125 -3.56 -7.29 -19.19
CA GLU A 125 -3.01 -8.64 -18.93
C GLU A 125 -1.48 -8.71 -18.97
N SER A 126 -0.82 -7.72 -19.56
CA SER A 126 0.64 -7.66 -19.65
C SER A 126 1.28 -7.19 -18.34
N TYR A 127 0.53 -6.51 -17.46
CA TYR A 127 1.04 -6.02 -16.18
C TYR A 127 1.70 -7.13 -15.34
N ARG A 128 2.90 -6.85 -14.83
CA ARG A 128 3.63 -7.72 -13.89
C ARG A 128 4.05 -6.89 -12.68
N PHE A 129 3.58 -7.29 -11.50
CA PHE A 129 4.02 -6.71 -10.25
C PHE A 129 5.49 -7.04 -9.99
N VAL A 130 6.28 -6.01 -9.72
CA VAL A 130 7.68 -6.12 -9.29
C VAL A 130 7.82 -5.32 -7.99
N PRO A 131 8.22 -5.94 -6.87
CA PRO A 131 8.42 -5.23 -5.62
C PRO A 131 9.40 -4.07 -5.79
N GLY A 132 9.03 -2.89 -5.29
CA GLY A 132 9.81 -1.67 -5.39
C GLY A 132 9.58 -0.87 -6.68
N ALA A 133 9.02 -1.47 -7.73
CA ALA A 133 8.77 -0.76 -8.98
C ALA A 133 7.67 0.30 -8.82
N VAL A 134 7.85 1.41 -9.55
CA VAL A 134 6.89 2.49 -9.68
C VAL A 134 6.11 2.31 -10.98
N LEU A 135 4.80 2.52 -10.95
CA LEU A 135 3.92 2.28 -12.09
C LEU A 135 3.38 3.62 -12.61
N THR A 136 3.71 3.95 -13.86
CA THR A 136 3.08 5.09 -14.55
C THR A 136 1.85 4.60 -15.30
N LEU A 137 0.68 5.10 -14.94
CA LEU A 137 -0.60 4.74 -15.57
C LEU A 137 -0.94 5.67 -16.74
N ARG A 138 -0.46 6.91 -16.69
CA ARG A 138 -0.70 7.93 -17.70
C ARG A 138 0.49 8.88 -17.76
N GLU A 139 0.96 9.21 -18.96
CA GLU A 139 1.98 10.24 -19.16
C GLU A 139 1.40 11.65 -19.16
N GLY A 140 2.25 12.62 -18.79
CA GLY A 140 1.92 14.05 -18.73
C GLY A 140 3.12 14.87 -18.25
N GLU A 141 3.11 16.17 -18.53
CA GLU A 141 4.27 17.05 -18.30
C GLU A 141 3.98 18.22 -17.34
N ASP A 142 2.71 18.57 -17.13
CA ASP A 142 2.35 19.78 -16.38
C ASP A 142 2.37 19.56 -14.87
N VAL A 143 1.91 18.39 -14.42
CA VAL A 143 1.83 18.01 -13.00
C VAL A 143 1.88 16.49 -12.87
N ALA A 144 2.45 15.98 -11.76
CA ALA A 144 2.35 14.57 -11.41
C ALA A 144 1.37 14.38 -10.24
N LEU A 145 0.45 13.43 -10.42
CA LEU A 145 -0.43 12.93 -9.37
C LEU A 145 0.09 11.56 -8.93
N VAL A 146 0.52 11.45 -7.69
CA VAL A 146 1.11 10.24 -7.12
C VAL A 146 0.19 9.68 -6.04
N ALA A 147 -0.20 8.41 -6.17
CA ALA A 147 -1.14 7.77 -5.26
C ALA A 147 -0.80 6.29 -5.02
N THR A 148 -1.50 5.67 -4.07
CA THR A 148 -1.34 4.26 -3.71
C THR A 148 -2.66 3.68 -3.21
N GLY A 149 -2.87 2.38 -3.39
CA GLY A 149 -4.14 1.75 -3.02
C GLY A 149 -5.33 2.35 -3.76
N SER A 150 -6.46 2.50 -3.07
CA SER A 150 -7.71 3.01 -3.65
C SER A 150 -7.65 4.46 -4.12
N THR A 151 -6.77 5.29 -3.55
CA THR A 151 -6.65 6.70 -3.98
C THR A 151 -6.06 6.86 -5.38
N VAL A 152 -5.56 5.78 -5.98
CA VAL A 152 -5.15 5.74 -7.39
C VAL A 152 -6.32 6.05 -8.32
N HIS A 153 -7.53 5.59 -7.98
CA HIS A 153 -8.73 5.85 -8.78
C HIS A 153 -9.11 7.33 -8.77
N GLU A 154 -8.97 7.98 -7.63
CA GLU A 154 -9.22 9.42 -7.47
C GLU A 154 -8.27 10.26 -8.35
N VAL A 155 -6.99 9.89 -8.42
CA VAL A 155 -6.02 10.63 -9.26
C VAL A 155 -6.16 10.32 -10.74
N VAL A 156 -6.65 9.13 -11.12
CA VAL A 156 -7.02 8.83 -12.52
C VAL A 156 -8.18 9.73 -12.95
N GLU A 157 -9.23 9.84 -12.12
CA GLU A 157 -10.36 10.72 -12.39
C GLU A 157 -9.93 12.20 -12.44
N ALA A 158 -9.15 12.65 -11.46
CA ALA A 158 -8.64 14.02 -11.43
C ALA A 158 -7.79 14.34 -12.67
N ALA A 159 -6.97 13.40 -13.15
CA ALA A 159 -6.21 13.58 -14.38
C ALA A 159 -7.11 13.74 -15.61
N GLN A 160 -8.25 13.04 -15.66
CA GLN A 160 -9.21 13.22 -16.74
C GLN A 160 -9.85 14.63 -16.68
N GLN A 161 -10.28 15.07 -15.50
CA GLN A 161 -10.85 16.41 -15.32
C GLN A 161 -9.83 17.52 -15.66
N LEU A 162 -8.55 17.33 -15.33
CA LEU A 162 -7.48 18.25 -15.72
C LEU A 162 -7.26 18.29 -17.24
N ALA A 163 -7.39 17.15 -17.92
CA ALA A 163 -7.27 17.07 -19.37
C ALA A 163 -8.32 17.92 -20.09
N ASP A 164 -9.55 17.94 -19.57
CA ASP A 164 -10.66 18.74 -20.09
C ASP A 164 -10.40 20.25 -19.95
N LEU A 165 -9.50 20.63 -19.03
CA LEU A 165 -9.01 22.00 -18.82
C LEU A 165 -7.69 22.29 -19.57
N GLY A 166 -7.21 21.35 -20.39
CA GLY A 166 -5.97 21.48 -21.14
C GLY A 166 -4.69 21.23 -20.33
N ILE A 167 -4.79 20.65 -19.13
CA ILE A 167 -3.65 20.31 -18.26
C ILE A 167 -3.32 18.82 -18.39
N GLN A 168 -2.11 18.50 -18.82
CA GLN A 168 -1.61 17.13 -18.98
C GLN A 168 -0.97 16.61 -17.69
N ALA A 169 -1.78 15.99 -16.85
CA ALA A 169 -1.33 15.35 -15.63
C ALA A 169 -0.77 13.94 -15.87
N LYS A 170 0.45 13.70 -15.37
CA LYS A 170 1.01 12.35 -15.21
C LYS A 170 0.38 11.66 -14.01
N VAL A 171 0.03 10.38 -14.16
CA VAL A 171 -0.52 9.56 -13.06
C VAL A 171 0.45 8.44 -12.70
N VAL A 172 0.90 8.45 -11.45
CA VAL A 172 1.84 7.48 -10.89
C VAL A 172 1.19 6.71 -9.74
N SER A 173 1.11 5.39 -9.88
CA SER A 173 0.71 4.46 -8.83
C SER A 173 1.95 3.89 -8.14
N VAL A 174 1.93 3.86 -6.80
CA VAL A 174 3.00 3.32 -5.95
C VAL A 174 2.44 2.15 -5.14
N PRO A 175 2.27 0.96 -5.73
CA PRO A 175 1.74 -0.21 -5.03
C PRO A 175 2.72 -0.77 -3.99
N SER A 176 4.01 -0.47 -4.15
CA SER A 176 5.09 -0.90 -3.27
C SER A 176 5.62 0.29 -2.47
N ILE A 177 5.18 0.40 -1.22
CA ILE A 177 5.61 1.46 -0.30
C ILE A 177 6.97 1.10 0.32
N ARG A 178 7.18 -0.20 0.58
CA ARG A 178 8.46 -0.75 1.04
C ARG A 178 8.65 -2.16 0.47
N PRO A 179 9.71 -2.44 -0.31
CA PRO A 179 10.65 -1.46 -0.87
C PRO A 179 9.96 -0.46 -1.81
N CYS A 180 10.59 0.66 -2.09
CA CYS A 180 10.16 1.61 -3.11
C CYS A 180 11.42 2.14 -3.80
N ASP A 181 11.47 2.06 -5.13
CA ASP A 181 12.53 2.67 -5.92
C ASP A 181 12.28 4.18 -5.97
N THR A 182 12.80 4.87 -4.95
CA THR A 182 12.64 6.31 -4.80
C THR A 182 13.38 7.10 -5.88
N ALA A 183 14.40 6.52 -6.51
CA ALA A 183 15.09 7.14 -7.63
C ALA A 183 14.23 7.09 -8.90
N ALA A 184 13.62 5.94 -9.20
CA ALA A 184 12.64 5.81 -10.28
C ALA A 184 11.41 6.68 -10.03
N LEU A 185 10.92 6.76 -8.78
CA LEU A 185 9.81 7.64 -8.43
C LEU A 185 10.16 9.10 -8.72
N LEU A 186 11.32 9.56 -8.24
CA LEU A 186 11.79 10.93 -8.48
C LEU A 186 11.97 11.22 -9.98
N ALA A 187 12.50 10.26 -10.74
CA ALA A 187 12.67 10.39 -12.19
C ALA A 187 11.34 10.45 -12.95
N ALA A 188 10.28 9.83 -12.41
CA ALA A 188 8.94 9.92 -13.00
C ALA A 188 8.29 11.29 -12.82
N LEU A 189 8.67 12.06 -11.78
CA LEU A 189 8.10 13.37 -11.50
C LEU A 189 8.61 14.43 -12.50
N PRO A 190 7.74 15.35 -12.97
CA PRO A 190 8.16 16.45 -13.81
C PRO A 190 9.16 17.33 -13.05
N ALA A 191 10.15 17.86 -13.78
CA ALA A 191 11.11 18.79 -13.20
C ALA A 191 10.38 20.01 -12.63
N VAL A 192 10.73 20.39 -11.40
CA VAL A 192 10.20 21.62 -10.79
C VAL A 192 10.72 22.80 -11.60
N ARG A 193 9.86 23.37 -12.45
CA ARG A 193 10.13 24.66 -13.08
C ARG A 193 9.90 25.72 -12.02
N LEU A 194 10.94 26.04 -11.24
CA LEU A 194 10.95 27.27 -10.45
C LEU A 194 10.82 28.41 -11.45
N GLY A 195 9.62 28.98 -11.56
CA GLY A 195 9.40 30.17 -12.38
C GLY A 195 10.39 31.23 -11.92
N ASP A 196 11.23 31.71 -12.83
CA ASP A 196 12.06 32.90 -12.60
C ASP A 196 11.10 34.09 -12.52
N HIS A 197 10.44 34.25 -11.38
CA HIS A 197 9.76 35.48 -10.98
C HIS A 197 10.83 36.54 -10.62
N ARG A 198 11.79 36.77 -11.52
CA ARG A 198 12.55 38.01 -11.54
C ARG A 198 11.64 39.11 -12.05
N ARG A 199 11.17 39.90 -11.10
CA ARG A 199 10.90 41.35 -11.19
C ARG A 199 10.13 41.81 -12.43
N ARG A 200 8.81 41.83 -12.31
CA ARG A 200 8.06 42.99 -12.83
C ARG A 200 7.98 44.01 -11.69
N ALA A 201 8.97 44.90 -11.65
CA ALA A 201 8.85 46.22 -11.04
C ALA A 201 8.28 47.17 -12.10
#